data_AF-A0A1X2GZ80-F1
#
_entry.id   AF-A0A1X2GZ80-F1
#
_cell.length_a   1.000
_cell.length_b   1.000
_cell.length_c   1.000
_cell.angle_alpha   90.00
_cell.angle_beta   90.00
_cell.angle_gamma   90.00
#
_symmetry.space_group_name_H-M   'P 1'
#
loop_
_entity.id
_entity.type
_entity.pdbx_description
1 polymer ?
#
loop_
_entity_poly.entity_id
_entity_poly.type
_entity_poly.pdbx_seq_one_letter_code
_entity_poly.pdbx_strand_id
1 'polypeptide(L)'
;IFGEDIGYLEVKSPQEAANHKACNKDLLRLGRFCKQAIEMHNLRASAAIHIVGFLVHFYLMEPQADGLYLLTEIAHLYFPRSVEDMPAFIA
;
A
#
# COMPACT_ATOMS: atom_id res chain seq x y z
N ILE A 1 -12.03 -17.67 -0.84
CA ILE A 1 -10.57 -17.79 -0.65
C ILE A 1 -9.96 -17.35 -1.96
N PHE A 2 -9.27 -16.22 -1.99
CA PHE A 2 -8.52 -15.80 -3.18
C PHE A 2 -7.38 -16.83 -3.35
N GLY A 3 -7.32 -17.50 -4.50
CA GLY A 3 -6.31 -18.54 -4.75
C GLY A 3 -4.93 -17.98 -5.12
N GLU A 4 -4.83 -16.67 -5.28
CA GLU A 4 -3.68 -15.94 -5.80
C GLU A 4 -3.38 -14.74 -4.89
N ASP A 5 -2.11 -14.36 -4.79
CA ASP A 5 -1.67 -13.19 -4.02
C ASP A 5 -2.09 -11.90 -4.76
N ILE A 6 -3.29 -11.42 -4.48
CA ILE A 6 -3.89 -10.25 -5.14
C ILE A 6 -3.48 -8.89 -4.52
N GLY A 7 -2.63 -8.91 -3.49
CA GLY A 7 -2.14 -7.68 -2.88
C GLY A 7 -1.09 -7.86 -1.79
N TYR A 8 -0.44 -6.75 -1.44
CA TYR A 8 0.73 -6.72 -0.57
C TYR A 8 0.65 -5.58 0.45
N LEU A 9 1.35 -5.73 1.57
CA LEU A 9 1.36 -4.75 2.64
C LEU A 9 2.76 -4.58 3.24
N GLU A 10 3.13 -3.33 3.51
CA GLU A 10 4.37 -2.95 4.18
C GLU A 10 4.12 -1.93 5.29
N VAL A 11 4.89 -2.03 6.38
CA VAL A 11 4.71 -1.23 7.59
C VAL A 11 6.03 -0.66 8.06
N LYS A 12 6.03 0.64 8.33
CA LYS A 12 7.08 1.37 9.04
C LYS A 12 6.55 1.92 10.35
N SER A 13 7.31 1.69 11.41
CA SER A 13 6.96 2.18 12.74
C SER A 13 6.97 3.72 12.79
N PRO A 14 6.27 4.35 13.75
CA PRO A 14 6.34 5.80 13.94
C PRO A 14 7.77 6.32 14.15
N GLN A 15 8.64 5.51 14.76
CA GLN A 15 10.06 5.83 14.97
C GLN A 15 10.85 5.88 13.66
N GLU A 16 10.41 5.13 12.65
CA GLU A 16 11.05 5.05 11.33
C GLU A 16 10.38 5.95 10.28
N ALA A 17 9.24 6.57 10.59
CA ALA A 17 8.49 7.41 9.66
C ALA A 17 9.32 8.56 9.07
N ALA A 18 10.26 9.11 9.84
CA ALA A 18 11.19 10.15 9.38
C ALA A 18 12.30 9.61 8.45
N ASN A 19 12.49 8.30 8.36
CA ASN A 19 13.44 7.67 7.44
C ASN A 19 12.79 7.52 6.05
N HIS A 20 12.70 8.63 5.32
CA HIS A 20 12.08 8.67 3.99
C HIS A 20 12.75 7.71 3.01
N LYS A 21 14.06 7.46 3.14
CA LYS A 21 14.77 6.48 2.31
C LYS A 21 14.24 5.06 2.53
N ALA A 22 13.97 4.68 3.78
CA ALA A 22 13.41 3.37 4.10
C ALA A 22 11.95 3.26 3.64
N CYS A 23 11.13 4.29 3.90
CA CYS A 23 9.72 4.31 3.47
C CYS A 23 9.59 4.23 1.93
N ASN A 24 10.40 5.00 1.19
CA ASN A 24 10.37 4.96 -0.27
C ASN A 24 10.83 3.61 -0.84
N LYS A 25 11.75 2.92 -0.17
CA LYS A 25 12.17 1.56 -0.57
C LYS A 25 11.04 0.54 -0.43
N ASP A 26 10.22 0.66 0.61
CA ASP A 26 9.05 -0.20 0.79
C ASP A 26 8.00 0.09 -0.30
N LEU A 27 7.71 1.36 -0.60
CA LEU A 27 6.78 1.71 -1.68
C LEU A 27 7.24 1.18 -3.05
N LEU A 28 8.54 1.28 -3.36
CA LEU A 28 9.11 0.69 -4.58
C LEU A 28 8.98 -0.84 -4.62
N ARG A 29 9.12 -1.50 -3.46
CA ARG A 29 8.98 -2.94 -3.35
C ARG A 29 7.52 -3.38 -3.49
N LEU A 30 6.56 -2.66 -2.90
CA LEU A 30 5.13 -2.84 -3.14
C LEU A 30 4.79 -2.75 -4.62
N GLY A 31 5.28 -1.72 -5.32
CA GLY A 31 5.07 -1.58 -6.76
C GLY A 31 5.64 -2.76 -7.55
N ARG A 32 6.82 -3.25 -7.19
CA ARG A 32 7.42 -4.44 -7.82
C ARG A 32 6.56 -5.69 -7.60
N PHE A 33 6.11 -5.93 -6.37
CA PHE A 33 5.30 -7.10 -6.03
C PHE A 33 3.95 -7.07 -6.75
N CYS A 34 3.28 -5.92 -6.77
CA CYS A 34 2.02 -5.77 -7.50
C CYS A 34 2.17 -6.04 -9.00
N LYS A 35 3.23 -5.50 -9.61
CA LYS A 35 3.55 -5.77 -11.02
C LYS A 35 3.77 -7.26 -11.27
N GLN A 36 4.55 -7.91 -10.41
CA GLN A 36 4.83 -9.35 -10.52
C GLN A 36 3.57 -10.20 -10.36
N ALA A 37 2.69 -9.86 -9.43
CA ALA A 37 1.41 -10.55 -9.26
C ALA A 37 0.53 -10.42 -10.51
N ILE A 38 0.41 -9.21 -11.06
CA ILE A 38 -0.34 -8.96 -12.29
C ILE A 38 0.18 -9.82 -13.44
N GLU A 39 1.50 -9.86 -13.64
CA GLU A 39 2.14 -10.62 -14.72
C GLU A 39 2.02 -12.14 -14.51
N MET A 40 2.19 -12.62 -13.27
CA MET A 40 2.18 -14.04 -12.94
C MET A 40 0.78 -14.66 -12.99
N HIS A 41 -0.23 -13.90 -12.56
CA HIS A 41 -1.60 -14.36 -12.40
C HIS A 41 -2.56 -13.76 -13.44
N ASN A 42 -2.06 -12.99 -14.40
CA ASN A 42 -2.86 -12.30 -15.43
C ASN A 42 -4.01 -11.46 -14.80
N LEU A 43 -3.70 -10.74 -13.71
CA LEU A 43 -4.68 -9.94 -12.98
C LEU A 43 -4.95 -8.63 -13.70
N ARG A 44 -6.17 -8.12 -13.58
CA ARG A 44 -6.51 -6.75 -14.04
C ARG A 44 -5.84 -5.68 -13.17
N ALA A 45 -5.69 -5.95 -11.87
CA ALA A 45 -5.11 -5.03 -10.91
C ALA A 45 -4.56 -5.79 -9.69
N SER A 46 -3.68 -5.15 -8.93
CA SER A 46 -3.19 -5.64 -7.63
C SER A 46 -3.25 -4.53 -6.59
N ALA A 47 -3.65 -4.86 -5.37
CA ALA A 47 -3.71 -3.88 -4.27
C ALA A 47 -2.38 -3.77 -3.53
N ALA A 48 -2.06 -2.57 -3.03
CA ALA A 48 -0.96 -2.39 -2.08
C ALA A 48 -1.40 -1.53 -0.90
N ILE A 49 -0.88 -1.84 0.28
CA ILE A 49 -1.08 -1.04 1.49
C ILE A 49 0.30 -0.65 2.03
N HIS A 50 0.50 0.65 2.24
CA HIS A 50 1.73 1.18 2.82
C HIS A 50 1.39 1.94 4.11
N ILE A 51 1.89 1.44 5.24
CA ILE A 51 1.66 2.05 6.54
C ILE A 51 2.94 2.75 6.98
N VAL A 52 2.89 4.06 7.20
CA VAL A 52 4.01 4.85 7.71
C VAL A 52 3.59 5.53 9.01
N GLY A 53 4.04 4.99 10.13
CA GLY A 53 3.55 5.37 11.45
C GLY A 53 2.06 5.05 11.59
N PHE A 54 1.25 6.10 11.69
CA PHE A 54 -0.21 5.99 11.83
C PHE A 54 -0.96 6.32 10.53
N LEU A 55 -0.25 6.71 9.47
CA LEU A 55 -0.85 6.98 8.16
C LEU A 55 -0.84 5.70 7.33
N VAL A 56 -2.02 5.26 6.93
CA VAL A 56 -2.22 4.09 6.08
C VAL A 56 -2.62 4.58 4.70
N HIS A 57 -1.84 4.22 3.68
CA HIS A 57 -2.13 4.49 2.28
C HIS A 57 -2.58 3.21 1.59
N PHE A 58 -3.63 3.33 0.78
CA PHE A 58 -4.14 2.27 -0.10
C PHE A 58 -3.85 2.63 -1.54
N TYR A 59 -3.27 1.69 -2.27
CA TYR A 59 -2.97 1.84 -3.67
C TYR A 59 -3.62 0.73 -4.50
N LEU A 60 -3.94 1.07 -5.74
CA LEU A 60 -4.30 0.11 -6.77
C LEU A 60 -3.27 0.21 -7.90
N MET A 61 -2.64 -0.93 -8.23
CA MET A 61 -1.80 -1.04 -9.41
C MET A 61 -2.58 -1.57 -10.60
N GLU A 62 -2.53 -0.87 -11.73
CA GLU A 62 -3.18 -1.28 -12.98
C GLU A 62 -2.22 -1.14 -14.17
N PRO A 63 -2.21 -2.09 -15.13
CA PRO A 63 -1.57 -1.89 -16.43
C PRO A 63 -2.23 -0.73 -17.17
N GLN A 64 -1.43 0.15 -17.75
CA GLN A 64 -1.92 1.28 -18.56
C GLN A 64 -1.54 1.15 -20.03
N ALA A 65 -0.39 0.55 -20.31
CA ALA A 65 0.12 0.22 -21.63
C ALA A 65 1.20 -0.88 -21.50
N ASP A 66 1.70 -1.38 -22.62
CA ASP A 66 2.76 -2.39 -22.63
C ASP A 66 3.99 -1.93 -21.83
N GLY A 67 4.28 -2.65 -20.74
CA GLY A 67 5.38 -2.34 -19.82
C GLY A 67 5.15 -1.16 -18.87
N LEU A 68 4.00 -0.47 -18.96
CA LEU A 68 3.64 0.66 -18.11
C LEU A 68 2.55 0.28 -17.10
N TYR A 69 2.89 0.42 -15.82
CA TYR A 69 1.98 0.15 -14.70
C TYR A 69 1.88 1.40 -13.84
N LEU A 70 0.65 1.72 -13.42
CA LEU A 70 0.38 2.86 -12.56
C LEU A 70 -0.01 2.36 -11.18
N LEU A 71 0.71 2.78 -10.14
CA LEU A 71 0.36 2.57 -8.73
C LEU A 71 -0.34 3.84 -8.22
N THR A 72 -1.66 3.88 -8.31
CA THR A 72 -2.46 5.04 -7.89
C THR A 72 -2.84 4.93 -6.43
N GLU A 73 -2.63 5.98 -5.64
CA GLU A 73 -3.21 6.07 -4.30
C GLU A 73 -4.72 6.30 -4.41
N ILE A 74 -5.52 5.39 -3.87
CA ILE A 74 -6.98 5.43 -3.98
C ILE A 74 -7.65 5.91 -2.68
N ALA A 75 -6.97 5.77 -1.55
CA ALA A 75 -7.43 6.23 -0.24
C ALA A 75 -6.27 6.33 0.74
N HIS A 76 -6.44 7.13 1.78
CA HIS A 76 -5.62 7.06 2.98
C HIS A 76 -6.49 7.23 4.22
N LEU A 77 -6.00 6.72 5.35
CA LEU A 77 -6.60 6.93 6.66
C LEU A 77 -5.53 7.18 7.70
N TYR A 78 -5.85 8.00 8.69
CA TYR A 78 -5.01 8.21 9.86
C TYR A 78 -5.56 7.37 11.00
N PHE A 79 -4.79 6.37 11.44
CA PHE A 79 -5.18 5.50 12.54
C PHE A 79 -5.05 6.24 13.87
N PRO A 80 -6.03 6.09 14.80
CA PRO A 80 -5.96 6.74 16.11
C PRO A 80 -4.73 6.29 16.89
N ARG A 81 -4.08 7.22 17.58
CA ARG A 81 -2.85 6.95 18.35
C ARG A 81 -3.14 6.51 19.78
N SER A 82 -4.34 6.80 20.26
CA SER A 82 -4.82 6.44 21.58
C SER A 82 -6.34 6.23 21.57
N VAL A 83 -6.90 5.82 22.71
CA VAL A 83 -8.36 5.62 22.87
C VAL A 83 -9.10 6.96 22.72
N GLU A 84 -8.48 8.06 23.15
CA GLU A 84 -9.04 9.40 23.05
C GLU A 84 -9.18 9.88 21.59
N ASP A 85 -8.34 9.37 20.68
CA ASP A 85 -8.40 9.67 19.25
C ASP A 85 -9.48 8.84 18.52
N MET A 86 -9.99 7.75 19.11
CA MET A 86 -10.94 6.83 18.45
C MET A 86 -12.27 7.47 18.03
N PRO A 87 -12.90 8.39 18.79
CA PRO A 87 -14.17 9.00 18.37
C PRO A 87 -14.08 9.72 17.02
N ALA A 88 -12.93 10.32 16.69
CA ALA A 88 -12.71 10.98 15.40
C ALA A 88 -12.50 9.99 14.24
N PHE A 89 -12.20 8.73 14.53
CA PHE A 89 -11.94 7.69 13.53
C PHE A 89 -13.20 6.95 13.08
N ILE A 90 -14.22 6.85 13.94
CA ILE A 90 -15.46 6.07 13.71
C ILE A 90 -16.67 6.93 13.31
N ALA A 91 -16.53 8.26 13.30
CA ALA A 91 -17.61 9.23 13.08
C ALA A 91 -17.84 9.57 11.59
#